data_AF-A0A061JLV9-F1
#
_entry.id   AF-A0A061JLV9-F1
#
_cell.length_a   1.000
_cell.length_b   1.000
_cell.length_c   1.000
_cell.angle_alpha   90.00
_cell.angle_beta   90.00
_cell.angle_gamma   90.00
#
_symmetry.space_group_name_H-M   'P 1'
#
loop_
_entity.id
_entity.type
_entity.pdbx_description
1 polymer ?
#
loop_
_entity_poly.entity_id
_entity_poly.type
_entity_poly.pdbx_seq_one_letter_code
_entity_poly.pdbx_strand_id
1 'polypeptide(L)'
;MKFEIDLDEYLLSVEVTHCAVVEPDYRCRDSADDYYGYREMEFEVISGSVFDEDGNETELGRNGCAGVAEQYAEDIEDRLWTLIEKKREAA
;
A
#
# COMPACT_ATOMS: atom_id res chain seq x y z
N MET A 1 -8.54 4.29 3.34
CA MET A 1 -7.63 5.06 4.24
C MET A 1 -6.53 5.67 3.37
N LYS A 2 -6.22 6.96 3.51
CA LYS A 2 -5.27 7.63 2.60
C LYS A 2 -3.88 7.78 3.21
N PHE A 3 -2.86 7.58 2.38
CA PHE A 3 -1.45 7.69 2.72
C PHE A 3 -0.69 8.43 1.63
N GLU A 4 0.38 9.10 2.04
CA GLU A 4 1.40 9.59 1.12
C GLU A 4 2.59 8.63 1.19
N ILE A 5 3.08 8.23 0.01
CA ILE A 5 4.20 7.31 -0.14
C ILE A 5 5.27 8.00 -0.96
N ASP A 6 6.45 8.11 -0.36
CA ASP A 6 7.69 8.48 -1.02
C ASP A 6 8.37 7.19 -1.48
N LEU A 7 8.57 7.06 -2.79
CA LEU A 7 9.10 5.87 -3.46
C LEU A 7 10.08 6.28 -4.55
N ASP A 8 11.37 6.31 -4.21
CA ASP A 8 12.45 6.74 -5.11
C ASP A 8 12.19 8.11 -5.75
N GLU A 9 11.92 8.13 -7.05
CA GLU A 9 11.60 9.34 -7.82
C GLU A 9 10.11 9.74 -7.76
N TYR A 10 9.28 8.96 -7.07
CA TYR A 10 7.83 9.15 -7.01
C TYR A 10 7.34 9.65 -5.66
N LEU A 11 6.38 10.58 -5.70
CA LEU A 11 5.53 10.92 -4.56
C LEU A 11 4.09 10.54 -4.90
N LEU A 12 3.53 9.60 -4.16
CA LEU A 12 2.24 8.97 -4.46
C LEU A 12 1.20 9.27 -3.37
N SER A 13 -0.02 9.59 -3.79
CA SER A 13 -1.20 9.56 -2.92
C SER A 13 -1.94 8.25 -3.14
N VAL A 14 -1.95 7.41 -2.11
CA VAL A 14 -2.49 6.05 -2.17
C VAL A 14 -3.67 5.91 -1.23
N GLU A 15 -4.75 5.32 -1.74
CA GLU A 15 -5.95 4.99 -0.98
C GLU A 15 -6.05 3.48 -0.78
N VAL A 16 -5.93 3.05 0.48
CA VAL A 16 -6.21 1.68 0.88
C VAL A 16 -7.73 1.48 0.91
N THR A 17 -8.24 0.62 0.03
CA THR A 17 -9.66 0.30 -0.13
C THR A 17 -10.07 -0.89 0.74
N HIS A 18 -9.16 -1.83 0.96
CA HIS A 18 -9.34 -2.98 1.84
C HIS A 18 -8.09 -3.22 2.70
N CYS A 19 -8.28 -3.57 3.96
CA CYS A 19 -7.19 -3.98 4.85
C CYS A 19 -7.74 -4.92 5.93
N ALA A 20 -7.33 -6.18 5.86
CA ALA A 20 -7.68 -7.22 6.81
C ALA A 20 -6.42 -7.75 7.48
N VAL A 21 -6.48 -7.89 8.81
CA VAL A 21 -5.49 -8.63 9.59
C VAL A 21 -6.30 -9.55 10.50
N VAL A 22 -6.25 -10.84 10.21
CA VAL A 22 -6.95 -11.89 10.95
C VAL A 22 -5.91 -12.68 11.73
N GLU A 23 -6.08 -12.70 13.05
CA GLU A 23 -5.21 -13.47 13.94
C GLU A 23 -5.45 -14.98 13.79
N PRO A 24 -4.43 -15.82 13.99
CA PRO A 24 -4.58 -17.27 13.94
C PRO A 24 -5.55 -17.79 15.01
N ASP A 25 -6.46 -18.69 14.61
CA ASP A 25 -7.16 -19.58 15.52
C ASP A 25 -6.71 -21.03 15.33
N TYR A 26 -5.74 -21.46 16.14
CA TYR A 26 -5.20 -22.82 16.11
C TYR A 26 -6.21 -23.93 16.49
N ARG A 27 -7.46 -23.58 16.83
CA ARG A 27 -8.55 -24.53 17.07
C ARG A 27 -9.45 -24.68 15.85
N CYS A 28 -9.47 -23.71 14.93
CA CYS A 28 -10.24 -23.76 13.71
C CYS A 28 -9.55 -24.67 12.68
N ARG A 29 -10.29 -25.56 12.03
CA ARG A 29 -9.77 -26.46 10.98
C ARG A 29 -10.50 -26.29 9.65
N ASP A 30 -11.30 -25.23 9.53
CA ASP A 30 -12.15 -25.00 8.37
C ASP A 30 -11.31 -24.57 7.16
N SER A 31 -10.22 -23.84 7.38
CA SER A 31 -9.20 -23.52 6.37
C SER A 31 -7.81 -23.33 6.99
N ALA A 32 -6.77 -23.28 6.15
CA ALA A 32 -5.43 -22.93 6.57
C ALA A 32 -5.36 -21.48 7.06
N ASP A 33 -6.09 -20.57 6.40
CA ASP A 33 -6.12 -19.15 6.73
C ASP A 33 -6.78 -18.90 8.09
N ASP A 34 -7.82 -19.66 8.43
CA ASP A 34 -8.42 -19.59 9.78
C ASP A 34 -7.45 -20.12 10.85
N TYR A 35 -6.67 -21.15 10.52
CA TYR A 35 -5.71 -21.75 11.45
C TYR A 35 -4.45 -20.89 11.67
N TYR A 36 -3.89 -20.34 10.59
CA TYR A 36 -2.63 -19.57 10.61
C TYR A 36 -2.84 -18.06 10.68
N GLY A 37 -4.06 -17.58 10.47
CA GLY A 37 -4.34 -16.17 10.25
C GLY A 37 -3.90 -15.74 8.86
N TYR A 38 -4.27 -14.51 8.49
CA TYR A 38 -3.83 -13.91 7.24
C TYR A 38 -3.82 -12.39 7.35
N ARG A 39 -3.07 -11.76 6.44
CA ARG A 39 -3.15 -10.33 6.18
C ARG A 39 -3.40 -10.11 4.70
N GLU A 40 -4.31 -9.22 4.39
CA GLU A 40 -4.69 -8.87 3.02
C GLU A 40 -4.88 -7.36 2.89
N MET A 41 -4.47 -6.81 1.75
CA MET A 41 -4.64 -5.40 1.44
C MET A 41 -5.04 -5.21 -0.03
N GLU A 42 -5.93 -4.25 -0.25
CA GLU A 42 -6.18 -3.67 -1.57
C GLU A 42 -5.96 -2.16 -1.49
N PHE A 43 -5.35 -1.59 -2.52
CA PHE A 43 -5.12 -0.16 -2.62
C PHE A 43 -5.21 0.35 -4.06
N GLU A 44 -5.39 1.66 -4.20
CA GLU A 44 -5.36 2.39 -5.47
C GLU A 44 -4.43 3.60 -5.36
N VAL A 45 -3.56 3.80 -6.36
CA VAL A 45 -2.79 5.04 -6.52
C VAL A 45 -3.69 6.09 -7.16
N ILE A 46 -4.15 7.06 -6.37
CA ILE A 46 -5.15 8.06 -6.78
C ILE A 46 -4.50 9.20 -7.57
N SER A 47 -3.30 9.59 -7.17
CA SER A 47 -2.49 10.61 -7.84
C SER A 47 -1.02 10.40 -7.50
N GLY A 48 -0.13 11.00 -8.28
CA GLY A 48 1.28 11.05 -7.94
C GLY A 48 2.09 11.91 -8.91
N SER A 49 3.31 12.19 -8.49
CA SER A 49 4.29 12.97 -9.23
C SER A 49 5.59 12.18 -9.34
N VAL A 50 6.33 12.43 -10.42
CA VAL A 50 7.70 11.95 -10.62
C VAL A 50 8.66 13.13 -10.64
N PHE A 51 9.83 12.95 -10.05
CA PHE A 51 10.90 13.94 -9.98
C PHE A 51 12.08 13.49 -10.84
N ASP A 52 12.57 14.38 -11.70
CA ASP A 52 13.81 14.13 -12.45
C ASP A 52 15.07 14.38 -11.60
N GLU A 53 16.25 14.14 -12.17
CA GLU A 53 17.54 14.32 -11.49
C GLU A 53 17.82 15.78 -11.06
N ASP A 54 17.16 16.75 -11.71
CA ASP A 54 17.23 18.17 -11.37
C ASP A 54 16.17 18.56 -10.32
N GLY A 55 15.32 17.62 -9.90
CA GLY A 55 14.25 17.79 -8.92
C GLY A 55 12.99 18.44 -9.49
N ASN A 56 12.82 18.48 -10.82
CA ASN A 56 11.61 19.00 -11.43
C ASN A 56 10.47 18.00 -11.33
N GLU A 57 9.32 18.48 -10.86
CA GLU A 57 8.12 17.68 -10.67
C GLU A 57 7.29 17.57 -11.96
N THR A 58 6.86 16.36 -12.29
CA THR A 58 5.86 16.10 -13.33
C THR A 58 4.73 15.23 -12.78
N GLU A 59 3.49 15.68 -12.92
CA GLU A 59 2.32 14.86 -12.57
C GLU A 59 2.21 13.64 -13.47
N LEU A 60 2.03 12.46 -12.87
CA LEU A 60 1.92 11.18 -13.59
C LEU A 60 0.67 11.06 -14.46
N GLY A 61 -0.39 11.78 -14.07
CA GLY A 61 -1.74 11.56 -14.59
C GLY A 61 -2.23 10.12 -14.38
N ARG A 62 -3.39 9.79 -14.94
CA ARG A 62 -4.06 8.50 -14.67
C ARG A 62 -3.26 7.29 -15.17
N ASN A 63 -2.69 7.38 -16.37
CA ASN A 63 -1.95 6.26 -16.95
C ASN A 63 -0.60 6.05 -16.24
N GLY A 64 0.07 7.12 -15.81
CA GLY A 64 1.29 7.02 -15.01
C GLY A 64 1.02 6.41 -13.64
N CYS A 65 -0.07 6.82 -12.96
CA CYS A 65 -0.47 6.21 -11.69
C CYS A 65 -0.74 4.70 -11.83
N ALA A 66 -1.43 4.28 -12.89
CA ALA A 66 -1.68 2.87 -13.16
C ALA A 66 -0.37 2.10 -13.42
N GLY A 67 0.55 2.67 -14.21
CA GLY A 67 1.85 2.07 -14.48
C GLY A 67 2.71 1.91 -13.23
N VAL A 68 2.75 2.93 -12.37
CA VAL A 68 3.48 2.87 -11.09
C VAL A 68 2.84 1.86 -10.14
N ALA A 69 1.51 1.83 -10.04
CA ALA A 69 0.81 0.86 -9.21
C ALA A 69 1.08 -0.59 -9.65
N GLU A 70 1.16 -0.85 -10.95
CA GLU A 70 1.47 -2.18 -11.49
C GLU A 70 2.95 -2.55 -11.28
N GLN A 71 3.86 -1.60 -11.54
CA GLN A 71 5.30 -1.85 -11.46
C GLN A 71 5.80 -2.02 -10.02
N TYR A 72 5.26 -1.24 -9.08
CA TYR A 72 5.74 -1.14 -7.70
C TYR A 72 4.71 -1.62 -6.68
N ALA A 73 3.81 -2.53 -7.09
CA ALA A 73 2.71 -3.00 -6.24
C ALA A 73 3.20 -3.50 -4.87
N GLU A 74 4.23 -4.36 -4.88
CA GLU A 74 4.79 -4.98 -3.67
C GLU A 74 5.47 -3.93 -2.76
N ASP A 75 6.26 -3.02 -3.33
CA ASP A 75 6.94 -1.96 -2.57
C ASP A 75 5.95 -0.98 -1.93
N ILE A 76 4.89 -0.62 -2.67
CA ILE A 76 3.80 0.22 -2.17
C ILE A 76 3.09 -0.49 -1.02
N GLU A 77 2.77 -1.78 -1.17
CA GLU A 77 2.09 -2.56 -0.14
C GLU A 77 2.92 -2.66 1.15
N ASP A 78 4.20 -2.98 1.06
CA ASP A 78 5.09 -3.08 2.23
C ASP A 78 5.21 -1.74 2.96
N ARG A 79 5.25 -0.63 2.21
CA ARG A 79 5.26 0.71 2.80
C ARG A 79 3.94 1.03 3.50
N LEU A 80 2.82 0.68 2.89
CA LEU A 80 1.48 0.86 3.46
C LEU A 80 1.33 0.07 4.76
N TRP A 81 1.77 -1.19 4.81
CA TRP A 81 1.73 -1.99 6.03
C TRP A 81 2.47 -1.29 7.18
N THR A 82 3.69 -0.83 6.93
CA THR A 82 4.49 -0.09 7.91
C THR A 82 3.76 1.16 8.42
N LEU A 83 3.13 1.93 7.52
CA LEU A 83 2.40 3.15 7.87
C LEU A 83 1.11 2.85 8.64
N ILE A 84 0.38 1.79 8.28
CA ILE A 84 -0.84 1.35 8.96
C ILE A 84 -0.51 0.89 10.39
N GLU A 85 0.53 0.08 10.56
CA GLU A 85 0.97 -0.39 11.88
C GLU A 85 1.34 0.77 12.79
N LYS A 86 2.18 1.69 12.30
CA LYS A 86 2.56 2.91 13.04
C LYS A 86 1.33 3.76 13.42
N LYS A 87 0.35 3.86 12.53
CA LYS A 87 -0.90 4.59 12.79
C LYS A 87 -1.77 3.89 13.84
N ARG A 88 -1.78 2.56 13.87
CA ARG A 88 -2.49 1.76 14.89
C ARG A 88 -1.83 1.90 16.26
N GLU A 89 -0.51 1.91 16.34
CA GLU A 89 0.24 2.11 17.60
C GLU A 89 0.05 3.50 18.22
N ALA A 90 -0.20 4.51 17.37
CA ALA A 90 -0.40 5.89 17.80
C ALA A 90 -1.85 6.23 18.21
N ALA A 91 -2.80 5.31 18.02
CA ALA A 91 -4.23 5.48 18.30
C ALA A 91 -4.61 4.93 19.69
#